data_AF-A0A2U2S5J7-F1
#
_entry.id   AF-A0A2U2S5J7-F1
#
_cell.length_a   1.000
_cell.length_b   1.000
_cell.length_c   1.000
_cell.angle_alpha   90.00
_cell.angle_beta   90.00
_cell.angle_gamma   90.00
#
_symmetry.space_group_name_H-M   'P 1'
#
loop_
_entity.id
_entity.type
_entity.pdbx_description
1 polymer ?
#
loop_
_entity_poly.entity_id
_entity_poly.type
_entity_poly.pdbx_seq_one_letter_code
_entity_poly.pdbx_strand_id
1 'polypeptide(L)'
;MPISMLDLIHELWFLRRDLVSDGFDQALYRLAQEVPMTIHEYPTGEPCWTWRVPEKWTCHEAYLETLDGKRLIDAADHPLHVVSYSLPFEGIVSREELFAHLYTHPTLPDAIPFVFKYYQRDWGLCCSQQLKDSLTDAQYRVVIRTTFEAGTLKVGEVILPGESEQTFVLVAHLCHPAMVND
;
A
#
# COMPACT_ATOMS: atom_id res chain seq x y z
N MET A 1 26.34 13.14 12.38
CA MET A 1 25.99 14.00 11.23
C MET A 1 24.47 13.98 11.12
N PRO A 2 23.80 15.08 10.74
CA PRO A 2 22.37 15.04 10.46
C PRO A 2 22.10 14.00 9.37
N ILE A 3 20.98 13.29 9.45
CA ILE A 3 20.61 12.29 8.46
C ILE A 3 20.39 12.97 7.10
N SER A 4 20.80 12.32 6.01
CA SER A 4 20.53 12.86 4.67
C SER A 4 19.13 12.48 4.18
N MET A 5 18.63 13.20 3.18
CA MET A 5 17.37 12.85 2.51
C MET A 5 17.41 11.41 1.95
N LEU A 6 18.55 10.97 1.42
CA LEU A 6 18.70 9.62 0.88
C LEU A 6 18.66 8.54 1.97
N ASP A 7 19.24 8.81 3.13
CA ASP A 7 19.17 7.89 4.27
C ASP A 7 17.71 7.75 4.75
N LEU A 8 16.97 8.86 4.83
CA LEU A 8 15.56 8.85 5.20
C LEU A 8 14.69 8.10 4.17
N ILE A 9 14.99 8.25 2.87
CA ILE A 9 14.35 7.45 1.82
C ILE A 9 14.65 5.96 2.05
N HIS A 10 15.91 5.58 2.27
CA HIS A 10 16.29 4.18 2.52
C HIS A 10 15.63 3.58 3.76
N GLU A 11 15.40 4.37 4.82
CA GLU A 11 14.68 3.91 6.01
C GLU A 11 13.18 3.67 5.75
N LEU A 12 12.56 4.49 4.89
CA LEU A 12 11.10 4.55 4.77
C LEU A 12 10.52 3.85 3.55
N TRP A 13 11.28 3.72 2.46
CA TRP A 13 10.70 3.37 1.16
C TRP A 13 10.01 2.00 1.16
N PHE A 14 10.56 1.01 1.88
CA PHE A 14 10.02 -0.36 1.91
C PHE A 14 8.94 -0.59 2.97
N LEU A 15 8.56 0.45 3.74
CA LEU A 15 7.44 0.35 4.65
C LEU A 15 6.15 0.06 3.88
N ARG A 16 5.31 -0.82 4.44
CA ARG A 16 3.97 -1.14 3.93
C ARG A 16 3.01 0.00 4.28
N ARG A 17 3.17 1.12 3.58
CA ARG A 17 2.33 2.31 3.72
C ARG A 17 1.10 2.16 2.83
N ASP A 18 -0.04 2.43 3.43
CA ASP A 18 -1.33 2.64 2.78
C ASP A 18 -2.02 3.85 3.44
N LEU A 19 -3.23 4.24 2.99
CA LEU A 19 -3.96 5.39 3.54
C LEU A 19 -4.05 5.41 5.07
N VAL A 20 -4.41 4.27 5.67
CA VAL A 20 -4.48 4.07 7.12
C VAL A 20 -3.81 2.73 7.43
N SER A 21 -2.57 2.78 7.92
CA SER A 21 -1.72 1.61 8.13
C SER A 21 -0.63 1.90 9.17
N ASP A 22 -0.09 0.85 9.79
CA ASP A 22 1.02 1.00 10.72
C ASP A 22 2.29 1.51 10.04
N GLY A 23 2.51 1.15 8.76
CA GLY A 23 3.64 1.66 7.98
C GLY A 23 3.55 3.16 7.72
N PHE A 24 2.35 3.69 7.49
CA PHE A 24 2.12 5.13 7.35
C PHE A 24 2.44 5.85 8.67
N ASP A 25 1.90 5.35 9.79
CA ASP A 25 2.14 5.91 11.12
C ASP A 25 3.64 5.92 11.45
N GLN A 26 4.32 4.80 11.24
CA GLN A 26 5.76 4.68 11.43
C GLN A 26 6.53 5.71 10.60
N ALA A 27 6.18 5.87 9.32
CA ALA A 27 6.83 6.83 8.45
C ALA A 27 6.58 8.27 8.92
N LEU A 28 5.34 8.61 9.28
CA LEU A 28 4.99 9.96 9.73
C LEU A 28 5.70 10.33 11.03
N TYR A 29 5.71 9.43 12.02
CA TYR A 29 6.42 9.66 13.27
C TYR A 29 7.93 9.75 13.08
N ARG A 30 8.49 9.00 12.13
CA ARG A 30 9.89 9.11 11.78
C ARG A 30 10.21 10.48 11.16
N LEU A 31 9.36 10.99 10.27
CA LEU A 31 9.49 12.34 9.70
C LEU A 31 9.36 13.43 10.78
N ALA A 32 8.45 13.24 11.74
CA ALA A 32 8.25 14.16 12.87
C ALA A 32 9.47 14.32 13.78
N GLN A 33 10.42 13.38 13.74
CA GLN A 33 11.71 13.50 14.43
C GLN A 33 12.68 14.45 13.73
N GLU A 34 12.55 14.63 12.41
CA GLU A 34 13.38 15.57 11.63
C GLU A 34 12.78 16.98 11.62
N VAL A 35 11.46 17.06 11.45
CA VAL A 35 10.72 18.32 11.45
C VAL A 35 9.52 18.16 12.39
N PRO A 36 9.56 18.77 13.58
CA PRO A 36 8.42 18.74 14.50
C PRO A 36 7.15 19.23 13.81
N MET A 37 6.11 18.40 13.85
CA MET A 37 4.84 18.63 13.16
C MET A 37 3.66 18.35 14.08
N THR A 38 2.54 19.03 13.85
CA THR A 38 1.25 18.67 14.43
C THR A 38 0.71 17.48 13.67
N ILE A 39 0.37 16.40 14.38
CA ILE A 39 -0.25 15.21 13.79
C ILE A 39 -1.74 15.27 14.08
N HIS A 40 -2.53 15.50 13.04
CA HIS A 40 -3.99 15.45 13.09
C HIS A 40 -4.46 14.01 12.91
N GLU A 41 -5.50 13.61 13.62
CA GLU A 41 -6.08 12.27 13.55
C GLU A 41 -7.57 12.35 13.24
N TYR A 42 -8.01 11.59 12.24
CA TYR A 42 -9.41 11.51 11.83
C TYR A 42 -9.87 10.05 11.94
N PRO A 43 -10.88 9.73 12.77
CA PRO A 43 -11.31 8.35 12.97
C PRO A 43 -11.98 7.76 11.73
N THR A 44 -11.87 6.45 11.56
CA THR A 44 -12.62 5.70 10.54
C THR A 44 -14.10 6.08 10.53
N GLY A 45 -14.64 6.32 9.33
CA GLY A 45 -16.03 6.70 9.10
C GLY A 45 -16.33 8.20 9.18
N GLU A 46 -15.39 9.01 9.67
CA GLU A 46 -15.49 10.47 9.69
C GLU A 46 -15.82 11.00 8.28
N PRO A 47 -16.89 11.80 8.12
CA PRO A 47 -17.24 12.38 6.82
C PRO A 47 -16.30 13.53 6.45
N CYS A 48 -15.71 13.46 5.26
CA CYS A 48 -14.87 14.50 4.68
C CYS A 48 -15.46 14.93 3.32
N TRP A 49 -16.37 15.90 3.35
CA TRP A 49 -17.22 16.26 2.21
C TRP A 49 -17.97 15.05 1.63
N THR A 50 -17.62 14.62 0.42
CA THR A 50 -18.22 13.46 -0.26
C THR A 50 -17.52 12.14 0.09
N TRP A 51 -16.43 12.18 0.85
CA TRP A 51 -15.64 11.03 1.24
C TRP A 51 -15.90 10.64 2.69
N ARG A 52 -15.45 9.44 3.05
CA ARG A 52 -15.36 8.98 4.44
C ARG A 52 -13.97 8.43 4.68
N VAL A 53 -13.42 8.70 5.86
CA VAL A 53 -12.13 8.11 6.27
C VAL A 53 -12.27 6.58 6.26
N PRO A 54 -11.39 5.85 5.56
CA PRO A 54 -11.51 4.40 5.46
C PRO A 54 -11.10 3.69 6.76
N GLU A 55 -11.41 2.40 6.84
CA GLU A 55 -10.88 1.51 7.87
C GLU A 55 -9.35 1.43 7.75
N LYS A 56 -8.66 1.18 8.87
CA LYS A 56 -7.26 0.77 8.85
C LYS A 56 -7.16 -0.59 8.16
N TRP A 57 -6.19 -0.74 7.26
CA TRP A 57 -5.93 -1.99 6.56
C TRP A 57 -4.56 -2.54 6.95
N THR A 58 -4.51 -3.84 7.23
CA THR A 58 -3.26 -4.56 7.52
C THR A 58 -3.20 -5.81 6.67
N CYS A 59 -2.10 -6.00 5.95
CA CYS A 59 -1.79 -7.25 5.26
C CYS A 59 -0.78 -8.08 6.07
N HIS A 60 -1.25 -9.21 6.61
CA HIS A 60 -0.44 -10.14 7.39
C HIS A 60 0.37 -11.04 6.47
N GLU A 61 -0.27 -11.59 5.45
CA GLU A 61 0.35 -12.40 4.40
C GLU A 61 -0.49 -12.33 3.13
N ALA A 62 0.17 -12.43 1.98
CA ALA A 62 -0.50 -12.58 0.70
C ALA A 62 0.42 -13.31 -0.27
N TYR A 63 -0.07 -14.37 -0.91
CA TYR A 63 0.72 -15.17 -1.83
C TYR A 63 -0.13 -15.92 -2.86
N LEU A 64 0.56 -16.30 -3.95
CA LEU A 64 0.08 -17.23 -4.97
C LEU A 64 0.99 -18.46 -4.97
N GLU A 65 0.40 -19.65 -5.04
CA GLU A 65 1.13 -20.89 -5.26
C GLU A 65 0.42 -21.84 -6.23
N THR A 66 1.21 -22.71 -6.83
CA THR A 66 0.71 -23.90 -7.53
C THR A 66 0.16 -24.93 -6.52
N LEU A 67 -0.62 -25.90 -7.00
CA LEU A 67 -1.22 -26.92 -6.13
C LEU A 67 -0.21 -27.92 -5.54
N ASP A 68 0.98 -28.04 -6.12
CA ASP A 68 2.11 -28.79 -5.57
C ASP A 68 2.96 -27.98 -4.58
N GLY A 69 2.57 -26.74 -4.27
CA GLY A 69 3.14 -25.93 -3.20
C GLY A 69 4.30 -25.01 -3.60
N LYS A 70 4.52 -24.79 -4.90
CA LYS A 70 5.52 -23.82 -5.36
C LYS A 70 5.00 -22.40 -5.21
N ARG A 71 5.64 -21.60 -4.36
CA ARG A 71 5.39 -20.15 -4.21
C ARG A 71 5.77 -19.41 -5.51
N LEU A 72 4.83 -18.65 -6.06
CA LEU A 72 4.97 -17.87 -7.29
C LEU A 72 5.01 -16.36 -7.02
N ILE A 73 4.21 -15.91 -6.07
CA ILE A 73 4.11 -14.52 -5.60
C ILE A 73 4.10 -14.57 -4.08
N ASP A 74 4.86 -13.70 -3.41
CA ASP A 74 4.78 -13.52 -1.95
C ASP A 74 4.93 -12.04 -1.58
N ALA A 75 3.97 -11.50 -0.81
CA ALA A 75 4.05 -10.13 -0.30
C ALA A 75 5.16 -9.94 0.75
N ALA A 76 5.74 -11.04 1.26
CA ALA A 76 6.98 -10.98 2.03
C ALA A 76 8.17 -10.55 1.17
N ASP A 77 8.19 -10.90 -0.12
CA ASP A 77 9.27 -10.54 -1.04
C ASP A 77 9.13 -9.08 -1.52
N HIS A 78 7.90 -8.65 -1.83
CA HIS A 78 7.63 -7.27 -2.23
C HIS A 78 6.19 -6.83 -1.86
N PRO A 79 5.99 -5.72 -1.12
CA PRO A 79 4.67 -5.24 -0.72
C PRO A 79 3.69 -5.02 -1.88
N LEU A 80 4.20 -4.63 -3.05
CA LEU A 80 3.36 -4.39 -4.24
C LEU A 80 2.68 -5.65 -4.78
N HIS A 81 3.06 -6.85 -4.34
CA HIS A 81 2.43 -8.08 -4.81
C HIS A 81 0.97 -8.25 -4.39
N VAL A 82 0.49 -7.50 -3.40
CA VAL A 82 -0.92 -7.46 -3.02
C VAL A 82 -1.52 -6.13 -3.42
N VAL A 83 -2.74 -6.16 -3.95
CA VAL A 83 -3.50 -4.93 -4.21
C VAL A 83 -3.82 -4.28 -2.86
N SER A 84 -3.43 -3.03 -2.67
CA SER A 84 -3.71 -2.28 -1.45
C SER A 84 -5.20 -2.24 -1.15
N TYR A 85 -5.57 -2.46 0.11
CA TYR A 85 -6.96 -2.61 0.56
C TYR A 85 -7.69 -3.84 -0.01
N SER A 86 -6.97 -4.89 -0.40
CA SER A 86 -7.59 -6.18 -0.75
C SER A 86 -8.37 -6.76 0.42
N LEU A 87 -9.57 -7.26 0.13
CA LEU A 87 -10.31 -8.14 1.04
C LEU A 87 -9.55 -9.44 1.33
N PRO A 88 -9.76 -10.06 2.51
CA PRO A 88 -9.20 -11.37 2.78
C PRO A 88 -9.80 -12.42 1.85
N PHE A 89 -8.97 -13.32 1.34
CA PHE A 89 -9.37 -14.41 0.47
C PHE A 89 -8.45 -15.62 0.69
N GLU A 90 -9.02 -16.82 0.83
CA GLU A 90 -8.25 -18.05 0.90
C GLU A 90 -8.99 -19.14 0.12
N GLY A 91 -8.39 -19.64 -0.96
CA GLY A 91 -9.06 -20.58 -1.84
C GLY A 91 -8.22 -21.08 -3.00
N ILE A 92 -8.74 -22.11 -3.68
CA ILE A 92 -8.23 -22.57 -4.97
C ILE A 92 -9.13 -21.99 -6.05
N VAL A 93 -8.55 -21.25 -6.99
CA VAL A 93 -9.25 -20.57 -8.08
C VAL A 93 -8.83 -21.14 -9.43
N SER A 94 -9.69 -21.02 -10.43
CA SER A 94 -9.31 -21.30 -11.82
C SER A 94 -8.29 -20.26 -12.31
N ARG A 95 -7.51 -20.59 -13.35
CA ARG A 95 -6.62 -19.60 -13.99
C ARG A 95 -7.38 -18.41 -14.55
N GLU A 96 -8.57 -18.62 -15.09
CA GLU A 96 -9.42 -17.55 -15.61
C GLU A 96 -9.82 -16.56 -14.50
N GLU A 97 -10.29 -17.10 -13.37
CA GLU A 97 -10.61 -16.31 -12.19
C GLU A 97 -9.38 -15.60 -11.62
N LEU A 98 -8.25 -16.30 -11.48
CA LEU A 98 -6.98 -15.68 -11.08
C LEU A 98 -6.65 -14.50 -11.98
N PHE A 99 -6.76 -14.64 -13.31
CA PHE A 99 -6.37 -13.61 -14.26
C PHE A 99 -7.26 -12.36 -14.20
N ALA A 100 -8.50 -12.49 -13.71
CA ALA A 100 -9.39 -11.37 -13.44
C ALA A 100 -8.97 -10.56 -12.18
N HIS A 101 -8.27 -11.20 -11.24
CA HIS A 101 -7.78 -10.59 -9.99
C HIS A 101 -6.25 -10.39 -9.94
N LEU A 102 -5.54 -10.73 -11.01
CA LEU A 102 -4.09 -10.62 -11.13
C LEU A 102 -3.70 -9.47 -12.07
N TYR A 103 -3.15 -8.42 -11.51
CA TYR A 103 -2.81 -7.18 -12.21
C TYR A 103 -1.33 -7.15 -12.63
N THR A 104 -1.07 -6.55 -13.80
CA THR A 104 0.27 -6.35 -14.37
C THR A 104 0.40 -4.92 -14.87
N HIS A 105 1.63 -4.42 -15.01
CA HIS A 105 1.83 -3.07 -15.53
C HIS A 105 1.61 -3.05 -17.06
N PRO A 106 0.87 -2.06 -17.62
CA PRO A 106 0.47 -2.08 -19.04
C PRO A 106 1.63 -1.93 -20.03
N THR A 107 2.73 -1.30 -19.62
CA THR A 107 3.85 -0.96 -20.53
C THR A 107 5.23 -1.44 -20.04
N LEU A 108 5.33 -1.98 -18.82
CA LEU A 108 6.60 -2.37 -18.20
C LEU A 108 6.50 -3.85 -17.82
N PRO A 109 6.93 -4.78 -18.68
CA PRO A 109 6.64 -6.21 -18.51
C PRO A 109 7.29 -6.83 -17.28
N ASP A 110 8.34 -6.19 -16.74
CA ASP A 110 9.13 -6.69 -15.60
C ASP A 110 8.70 -6.06 -14.27
N ALA A 111 7.85 -5.03 -14.30
CA ALA A 111 7.44 -4.30 -13.12
C ALA A 111 6.26 -4.99 -12.41
N ILE A 112 6.26 -4.93 -11.07
CA ILE A 112 5.07 -5.22 -10.25
C ILE A 112 4.32 -3.89 -10.09
N PRO A 113 3.09 -3.75 -10.62
CA PRO A 113 2.37 -2.49 -10.52
C PRO A 113 1.88 -2.25 -9.08
N PHE A 114 1.83 -0.98 -8.68
CA PHE A 114 1.02 -0.56 -7.54
C PHE A 114 -0.44 -0.43 -7.98
N VAL A 115 -1.33 -1.18 -7.32
CA VAL A 115 -2.78 -1.12 -7.56
C VAL A 115 -3.46 -1.05 -6.19
N PHE A 116 -4.48 -0.22 -6.08
CA PHE A 116 -5.23 0.00 -4.85
C PHE A 116 -6.74 -0.05 -5.07
N LYS A 117 -7.48 -0.48 -4.04
CA LYS A 117 -8.94 -0.58 -4.03
C LYS A 117 -9.53 0.02 -2.76
N TYR A 118 -9.09 1.22 -2.35
CA TYR A 118 -9.45 1.85 -1.07
C TYR A 118 -10.96 1.83 -0.72
N TYR A 119 -11.83 1.99 -1.72
CA TYR A 119 -13.28 2.01 -1.54
C TYR A 119 -14.00 0.92 -2.35
N GLN A 120 -13.26 0.08 -3.07
CA GLN A 120 -13.80 -1.04 -3.84
C GLN A 120 -13.57 -2.33 -3.05
N ARG A 121 -14.66 -3.01 -2.67
CA ARG A 121 -14.60 -4.22 -1.85
C ARG A 121 -14.32 -5.44 -2.72
N ASP A 122 -13.04 -5.70 -2.97
CA ASP A 122 -12.57 -6.82 -3.76
C ASP A 122 -11.14 -7.22 -3.35
N TRP A 123 -10.64 -8.35 -3.82
CA TRP A 123 -9.27 -8.81 -3.62
C TRP A 123 -8.46 -8.72 -4.92
N GLY A 124 -7.13 -8.77 -4.78
CA GLY A 124 -6.26 -8.87 -5.94
C GLY A 124 -4.78 -9.04 -5.59
N LEU A 125 -4.02 -9.55 -6.56
CA LEU A 125 -2.57 -9.66 -6.53
C LEU A 125 -1.97 -8.90 -7.71
N CYS A 126 -0.70 -8.54 -7.60
CA CYS A 126 0.07 -7.93 -8.69
C CYS A 126 1.31 -8.75 -8.99
N CYS A 127 1.70 -8.78 -10.26
CA CYS A 127 2.95 -9.39 -10.69
C CYS A 127 3.49 -8.72 -11.96
N SER A 128 4.67 -9.16 -12.39
CA SER A 128 5.18 -8.85 -13.72
C SER A 128 4.36 -9.55 -14.80
N GLN A 129 4.31 -8.96 -16.00
CA GLN A 129 3.68 -9.60 -17.16
C GLN A 129 4.37 -10.93 -17.49
N GLN A 130 5.71 -10.99 -17.37
CA GLN A 130 6.46 -12.22 -17.58
C GLN A 130 6.00 -13.36 -16.67
N LEU A 131 5.76 -13.08 -15.38
CA LEU A 131 5.27 -14.09 -14.45
C LEU A 131 3.86 -14.54 -14.86
N LYS A 132 2.95 -13.60 -15.14
CA LYS A 132 1.58 -13.90 -15.55
C LYS A 132 1.54 -14.79 -16.80
N ASP A 133 2.37 -14.51 -17.80
CA ASP A 133 2.45 -15.29 -19.04
C ASP A 133 2.98 -16.71 -18.82
N SER A 134 3.77 -16.93 -17.77
CA SER A 134 4.30 -18.26 -17.40
C SER A 134 3.27 -19.14 -16.67
N LEU A 135 2.12 -18.60 -16.26
CA LEU A 135 1.10 -19.33 -15.50
C LEU A 135 0.27 -20.26 -16.40
N THR A 136 0.67 -21.52 -16.48
CA THR A 136 0.04 -22.52 -17.37
C THR A 136 -0.97 -23.45 -16.72
N ASP A 137 -0.91 -23.62 -15.39
CA ASP A 137 -1.77 -24.56 -14.67
C ASP A 137 -3.25 -24.14 -14.71
N ALA A 138 -4.14 -25.12 -14.59
CA ALA A 138 -5.58 -24.89 -14.62
C ALA A 138 -6.10 -24.17 -13.37
N GLN A 139 -5.43 -24.36 -12.23
CA GLN A 139 -5.83 -23.86 -10.93
C GLN A 139 -4.63 -23.47 -10.08
N TYR A 140 -4.83 -22.50 -9.19
CA TYR A 140 -3.84 -22.00 -8.25
C TYR A 140 -4.46 -21.81 -6.88
N ARG A 141 -3.64 -21.88 -5.83
CA ARG A 141 -4.05 -21.47 -4.49
C ARG A 141 -3.67 -20.00 -4.28
N VAL A 142 -4.65 -19.22 -3.88
CA VAL A 142 -4.48 -17.82 -3.48
C VAL A 142 -4.75 -17.73 -1.99
N VAL A 143 -3.87 -17.02 -1.29
CA VAL A 143 -4.05 -16.68 0.11
C VAL A 143 -3.77 -15.20 0.28
N ILE A 144 -4.71 -14.47 0.85
CA ILE A 144 -4.64 -13.05 1.21
C ILE A 144 -5.26 -12.96 2.60
N ARG A 145 -4.43 -12.80 3.62
CA ARG A 145 -4.89 -12.60 5.01
C ARG A 145 -4.70 -11.15 5.38
N THR A 146 -5.77 -10.40 5.21
CA THR A 146 -5.83 -8.98 5.54
C THR A 146 -6.90 -8.74 6.61
N THR A 147 -6.71 -7.67 7.39
CA THR A 147 -7.69 -7.22 8.38
C THR A 147 -8.08 -5.78 8.11
N PHE A 148 -9.37 -5.49 8.32
CA PHE A 148 -9.92 -4.14 8.37
C PHE A 148 -10.36 -3.87 9.80
N GLU A 149 -9.91 -2.75 10.36
CA GLU A 149 -10.24 -2.36 11.73
C GLU A 149 -10.49 -0.85 11.82
N ALA A 150 -11.16 -0.42 12.89
CA ALA A 150 -11.27 1.00 13.19
C ALA A 150 -9.87 1.55 13.49
N GLY A 151 -9.51 2.66 12.86
CA GLY A 151 -8.25 3.37 13.10
C GLY A 151 -8.39 4.85 12.87
N THR A 152 -7.27 5.53 12.71
CA THR A 152 -7.22 6.97 12.42
C THR A 152 -6.36 7.26 11.20
N LEU A 153 -6.91 8.00 10.24
CA LEU A 153 -6.11 8.62 9.20
C LEU A 153 -5.32 9.76 9.81
N LYS A 154 -4.03 9.82 9.52
CA LYS A 154 -3.13 10.84 10.07
C LYS A 154 -2.66 11.83 9.02
N VAL A 155 -2.59 13.10 9.41
CA VAL A 155 -2.05 14.18 8.58
C VAL A 155 -1.01 14.93 9.39
N GLY A 156 0.23 14.97 8.91
CA GLY A 156 1.28 15.81 9.48
C GLY A 156 1.21 17.22 8.92
N GLU A 157 1.24 18.22 9.79
CA GLU A 157 1.20 19.64 9.44
C GLU A 157 2.36 20.39 10.11
N VAL A 158 3.05 21.20 9.31
CA VAL A 158 4.08 22.12 9.78
C VAL A 158 3.68 23.53 9.35
N ILE A 159 3.52 24.43 10.31
CA ILE A 159 3.22 25.84 10.05
C ILE A 159 4.47 26.65 10.38
N LEU A 160 4.99 27.36 9.38
CA LEU A 160 6.07 28.32 9.53
C LEU A 160 5.51 29.73 9.39
N PRO A 161 5.42 30.52 10.49
CA PRO A 161 4.87 31.86 10.42
C PRO A 161 5.79 32.78 9.61
N GLY A 162 5.20 33.46 8.62
CA GLY A 162 5.86 34.51 7.84
C GLY A 162 5.60 35.92 8.39
N GLU A 163 6.02 36.93 7.64
CA GLU A 163 5.78 38.34 7.98
C GLU A 163 4.35 38.80 7.66
N SER A 164 3.57 38.01 6.91
CA SER A 164 2.19 38.32 6.52
C SER A 164 1.28 37.08 6.63
N GLU A 165 -0.02 37.30 6.50
CA GLU A 165 -1.04 36.24 6.49
C GLU A 165 -1.12 35.49 5.13
N GLN A 166 -0.37 35.93 4.11
CA GLN A 166 -0.32 35.24 2.83
C GLN A 166 0.38 33.88 2.98
N THR A 167 -0.25 32.82 2.48
CA THR A 167 0.18 31.45 2.73
C THR A 167 0.51 30.72 1.42
N PHE A 168 1.63 30.01 1.42
CA PHE A 168 1.96 28.99 0.42
C PHE A 168 1.81 27.61 1.05
N VAL A 169 1.21 26.66 0.34
CA VAL A 169 1.02 25.29 0.83
C VAL A 169 1.85 24.34 -0.03
N LEU A 170 2.73 23.58 0.62
CA LEU A 170 3.44 22.46 0.01
C LEU A 170 2.79 21.18 0.52
N VAL A 171 2.30 20.34 -0.39
CA VAL A 171 1.61 19.09 -0.06
C VAL A 171 2.38 17.92 -0.64
N ALA A 172 2.56 16.89 0.18
CA ALA A 172 3.06 15.59 -0.23
C ALA A 172 2.17 14.49 0.32
N HIS A 173 2.25 13.30 -0.26
CA HIS A 173 1.51 12.12 0.17
C HIS A 173 2.49 11.06 0.67
N LEU A 174 2.06 10.24 1.62
CA LEU A 174 2.89 9.24 2.30
C LEU A 174 2.28 7.83 2.24
N CYS A 175 1.26 7.63 1.40
CA CYS A 175 0.43 6.43 1.39
C CYS A 175 0.89 5.32 0.44
N HIS A 176 2.01 5.50 -0.28
CA HIS A 176 2.46 4.53 -1.28
C HIS A 176 3.58 3.62 -0.71
N PRO A 177 3.45 2.29 -0.79
CA PRO A 177 4.43 1.34 -0.26
C PRO A 177 5.52 1.03 -1.27
N ALA A 178 6.72 0.68 -0.81
CA ALA A 178 7.81 0.10 -1.61
C ALA A 178 8.13 0.83 -2.94
N MET A 179 7.89 2.14 -2.99
CA MET A 179 8.15 3.01 -4.13
C MET A 179 8.90 4.26 -3.66
N VAL A 180 9.80 4.75 -4.53
CA VAL A 180 10.68 5.89 -4.22
C VAL A 180 10.25 7.14 -4.97
N ASN A 181 9.97 7.03 -6.27
CA ASN A 181 9.54 8.14 -7.11
C ASN A 181 8.26 7.74 -7.83
N ASP A 182 7.21 8.52 -7.60
CA ASP A 182 5.84 8.32 -8.08
C ASP A 182 5.19 9.68 -8.37
#